data_AF-A0A8D9H1Q9-F1
#
_entry.id   AF-A0A8D9H1Q9-F1
#
_cell.length_a   1.000
_cell.length_b   1.000
_cell.length_c   1.000
_cell.angle_alpha   90.00
_cell.angle_beta   90.00
_cell.angle_gamma   90.00
#
_symmetry.space_group_name_H-M   'P 1'
#
loop_
_entity.id
_entity.type
_entity.pdbx_description
1 polymer ?
#
loop_
_entity_poly.entity_id
_entity_poly.type
_entity_poly.pdbx_seq_one_letter_code
_entity_poly.pdbx_strand_id
1 'polypeptide(L)'
;MFARSGIDIPTQIAMVVPWIISIRLDRKLKSICKLLIQAAVYFIWKERNSRLHNQTSKPAHSVVKDIYLLLRAKLFSLDMELRAHPSATQRNRPYSTTTTYLSLWFEKIQG
;
A
#
# COMPACT_ATOMS: atom_id res chain seq x y z
N MET A 1 9.34 9.45 -1.66
CA MET A 1 8.50 8.26 -1.34
C MET A 1 8.29 7.32 -2.54
N PHE A 2 8.60 7.70 -3.80
CA PHE A 2 8.44 6.82 -4.99
C PHE A 2 9.50 7.02 -6.11
N ALA A 3 10.69 7.53 -5.79
CA ALA A 3 11.67 7.97 -6.81
C ALA A 3 12.15 6.84 -7.76
N ARG A 4 11.98 5.57 -7.37
CA ARG A 4 12.44 4.39 -8.14
C ARG A 4 11.36 3.70 -8.97
N SER A 5 10.09 4.11 -8.83
CA SER A 5 8.99 3.41 -9.49
C SER A 5 8.78 3.87 -10.94
N GLY A 6 9.32 5.03 -11.33
CA GLY A 6 9.03 5.67 -12.62
C GLY A 6 7.58 6.17 -12.74
N ILE A 7 6.92 6.33 -11.58
CA ILE A 7 5.49 6.62 -11.47
C ILE A 7 5.33 8.10 -11.13
N ASP A 8 4.73 8.88 -12.03
CA ASP A 8 4.41 10.28 -11.80
C ASP A 8 3.10 10.40 -11.01
N ILE A 9 3.19 10.91 -9.78
CA ILE A 9 2.09 10.91 -8.81
C ILE A 9 1.44 12.28 -8.81
N PRO A 10 0.10 12.37 -8.91
CA PRO A 10 -0.59 13.63 -8.79
C PRO A 10 -0.34 14.28 -7.42
N THR A 11 -0.02 15.57 -7.42
CA THR A 11 0.20 16.37 -6.20
C THR A 11 -1.09 16.68 -5.44
N GLN A 12 -2.25 16.54 -6.09
CA GLN A 12 -3.56 16.81 -5.51
C GLN A 12 -4.29 15.52 -5.16
N ILE A 13 -4.78 15.40 -3.91
CA ILE A 13 -5.48 14.20 -3.43
C ILE A 13 -6.70 13.82 -4.29
N ALA A 14 -7.41 14.82 -4.81
CA ALA A 14 -8.57 14.62 -5.71
C ALA A 14 -8.18 13.88 -7.01
N MET A 15 -6.95 14.07 -7.47
CA MET A 15 -6.43 13.46 -8.70
C MET A 15 -5.81 12.08 -8.46
N VAL A 16 -5.47 11.73 -7.22
CA VAL A 16 -4.82 10.45 -6.89
C VAL A 16 -5.75 9.26 -7.16
N VAL A 17 -7.05 9.36 -6.86
CA VAL A 17 -7.99 8.25 -7.08
C VAL A 17 -8.24 8.00 -8.58
N PRO A 18 -8.60 9.01 -9.42
CA PRO A 18 -8.69 8.83 -10.87
C PRO A 18 -7.40 8.29 -11.48
N TRP A 19 -6.25 8.76 -11.00
CA TRP A 19 -4.96 8.30 -11.45
C TRP A 19 -4.71 6.82 -11.16
N ILE A 20 -4.97 6.34 -9.93
CA ILE A 20 -4.87 4.89 -9.61
C ILE A 20 -5.76 4.04 -10.50
N ILE A 21 -6.94 4.53 -10.85
CA ILE A 21 -7.87 3.81 -11.72
C ILE A 21 -7.27 3.72 -13.13
N SER A 22 -6.75 4.84 -13.66
CA SER A 22 -6.23 4.96 -15.03
C SER A 22 -4.88 4.28 -15.26
N ILE A 23 -4.01 4.20 -14.25
CA ILE A 23 -2.65 3.73 -14.42
C ILE A 23 -2.61 2.22 -14.71
N ARG A 24 -1.82 1.84 -15.73
CA ARG A 24 -1.55 0.45 -16.09
C ARG A 24 -0.41 -0.09 -15.24
N LEU A 25 -0.75 -0.52 -14.03
CA LEU A 25 0.18 -1.19 -13.12
C LEU A 25 -0.06 -2.70 -13.11
N ASP A 26 0.98 -3.45 -12.74
CA ASP A 26 0.81 -4.85 -12.35
C ASP A 26 -0.29 -4.99 -11.29
N ARG A 27 -1.04 -6.08 -11.34
CA ARG A 27 -2.20 -6.29 -10.46
C ARG A 27 -1.82 -6.18 -8.98
N LYS A 28 -0.64 -6.69 -8.59
CA LYS A 28 -0.18 -6.62 -7.19
C LYS A 28 0.16 -5.19 -6.81
N LEU A 29 0.87 -4.47 -7.67
CA LEU A 29 1.23 -3.06 -7.42
C LEU A 29 -0.01 -2.18 -7.33
N LYS A 30 -1.01 -2.40 -8.19
CA LYS A 30 -2.30 -1.69 -8.13
C LYS A 30 -3.01 -1.93 -6.80
N SER A 31 -3.00 -3.16 -6.28
CA SER A 31 -3.56 -3.48 -4.96
C SER A 31 -2.80 -2.78 -3.82
N ILE A 32 -1.46 -2.76 -3.88
CA ILE A 32 -0.63 -2.04 -2.91
C ILE A 32 -0.98 -0.55 -2.90
N CYS A 33 -1.07 0.08 -4.07
CA CYS A 33 -1.41 1.51 -4.18
C CYS A 33 -2.82 1.80 -3.63
N LYS A 34 -3.81 0.94 -3.92
CA LYS A 34 -5.16 1.07 -3.36
C LYS A 34 -5.17 1.00 -1.82
N LEU A 35 -4.47 0.01 -1.25
CA LEU A 35 -4.35 -0.15 0.20
C LEU A 35 -3.64 1.04 0.85
N LEU A 36 -2.61 1.57 0.20
CA LEU A 36 -1.88 2.75 0.68
C LEU A 36 -2.79 3.98 0.75
N ILE A 37 -3.61 4.24 -0.28
CA ILE A 37 -4.57 5.35 -0.23
C ILE A 37 -5.58 5.14 0.89
N GLN A 38 -6.16 3.95 1.00
CA GLN A 38 -7.14 3.65 2.04
C GLN A 38 -6.54 3.90 3.43
N ALA A 39 -5.31 3.42 3.68
CA ALA A 39 -4.61 3.64 4.93
C ALA A 39 -4.30 5.13 5.16
N ALA A 40 -3.82 5.85 4.14
CA ALA A 40 -3.52 7.27 4.25
C ALA A 40 -4.77 8.10 4.58
N VAL A 41 -5.87 7.90 3.85
CA VAL A 41 -7.15 8.57 4.11
C VAL A 41 -7.64 8.28 5.52
N TYR A 42 -7.62 7.01 5.94
CA TYR A 42 -8.05 6.62 7.28
C TYR A 42 -7.21 7.29 8.38
N PHE A 43 -5.88 7.21 8.29
CA PHE A 43 -5.01 7.73 9.34
C PHE A 43 -4.97 9.27 9.38
N ILE A 44 -5.06 9.95 8.24
CA ILE A 44 -5.19 11.42 8.20
C ILE A 44 -6.51 11.86 8.83
N TRP A 45 -7.63 11.20 8.47
CA TRP A 45 -8.93 11.49 9.05
C TRP A 45 -8.95 11.22 10.56
N LYS A 46 -8.42 10.06 10.99
CA LYS A 46 -8.31 9.69 12.41
C LYS A 46 -7.49 10.71 13.19
N GLU A 47 -6.38 11.18 12.62
CA GLU A 47 -5.51 12.15 13.26
C GLU A 47 -6.20 13.52 13.41
N ARG A 48 -6.85 14.02 12.34
CA ARG A 48 -7.64 15.25 12.39
C ARG A 48 -8.74 15.18 13.45
N ASN A 49 -9.44 14.06 13.54
CA ASN A 49 -10.47 13.86 14.56
C ASN A 49 -9.88 13.80 15.97
N SER A 50 -8.72 13.17 16.14
CA SER A 50 -8.02 13.18 17.43
C SER A 50 -7.61 14.58 17.84
N ARG A 51 -7.12 15.42 16.92
CA ARG A 51 -6.82 16.83 17.21
C ARG A 51 -8.06 17.59 17.66
N LEU A 52 -9.18 17.38 16.96
CA LEU A 52 -10.43 18.08 17.24
C LEU A 52 -11.01 17.71 18.60
N HIS A 53 -11.00 16.43 18.97
CA HIS A 53 -11.66 15.94 20.19
C HIS A 53 -10.74 15.83 21.41
N ASN A 54 -9.44 15.60 21.20
CA ASN A 54 -8.50 15.32 22.29
C ASN A 54 -7.42 16.40 22.43
N GLN A 55 -7.40 17.44 21.58
CA GLN A 55 -6.37 18.48 21.54
C GLN A 55 -4.93 17.96 21.41
N THR A 56 -4.77 16.69 21.01
CA THR A 56 -3.46 16.04 20.85
C THR A 56 -3.03 16.08 19.39
N SER A 57 -1.78 16.48 19.18
CA SER A 57 -1.16 16.57 17.86
C SER A 57 -0.15 15.44 17.69
N LYS A 58 -0.42 14.50 16.79
CA LYS A 58 0.58 13.48 16.43
C LYS A 58 1.49 14.05 15.34
N PRO A 59 2.83 13.94 15.47
CA PRO A 59 3.74 14.35 14.40
C PRO A 59 3.46 13.58 13.10
N ALA A 60 3.55 14.26 11.95
CA ALA A 60 3.26 13.65 10.65
C ALA A 60 4.09 12.37 10.39
N HIS A 61 5.36 12.34 10.78
CA HIS A 61 6.21 11.16 10.64
C HIS A 61 5.67 9.95 11.40
N SER A 62 5.02 10.15 12.54
CA SER A 62 4.43 9.07 13.34
C SER A 62 3.14 8.54 12.71
N VAL A 63 2.37 9.39 12.02
CA VAL A 63 1.22 8.97 11.20
C VAL A 63 1.68 8.12 10.03
N VAL A 64 2.77 8.52 9.36
CA VAL A 64 3.38 7.75 8.27
C VAL A 64 3.87 6.38 8.75
N LYS A 65 4.48 6.30 9.94
CA LYS A 65 4.87 5.02 10.55
C LYS A 65 3.67 4.10 10.77
N ASP A 66 2.55 4.62 11.27
CA ASP A 66 1.33 3.82 11.46
C ASP A 66 0.77 3.30 10.12
N ILE A 67 0.76 4.15 9.09
CA ILE A 67 0.35 3.78 7.73
C ILE A 67 1.21 2.62 7.21
N TYR A 68 2.54 2.71 7.34
CA TYR A 68 3.45 1.65 6.92
C TYR A 68 3.27 0.37 7.72
N LEU A 69 3.05 0.47 9.02
CA LEU A 69 2.83 -0.71 9.86
C LEU A 69 1.56 -1.45 9.44
N LEU A 70 0.44 -0.73 9.25
CA LEU A 70 -0.80 -1.32 8.78
C LEU A 70 -0.64 -1.93 7.39
N LEU A 71 0.04 -1.23 6.48
CA LEU A 71 0.23 -1.71 5.12
C LEU A 71 1.05 -3.00 5.10
N ARG A 72 2.19 -3.06 5.80
CA ARG A 72 3.00 -4.29 5.88
C ARG A 72 2.20 -5.46 6.45
N ALA A 73 1.40 -5.24 7.50
CA ALA A 73 0.54 -6.27 8.05
C ALA A 73 -0.47 -6.80 7.02
N LYS A 74 -1.13 -5.89 6.27
CA LYS A 74 -2.08 -6.27 5.21
C LYS A 74 -1.41 -7.01 4.05
N LEU A 75 -0.23 -6.56 3.60
CA LEU A 75 0.52 -7.22 2.52
C LEU A 75 0.99 -8.61 2.95
N PHE A 76 1.43 -8.76 4.21
CA PHE A 76 1.76 -10.06 4.77
C PHE A 76 0.56 -11.02 4.77
N SER A 77 -0.61 -10.56 5.20
CA SER A 77 -1.84 -11.36 5.17
C SER A 77 -2.20 -11.80 3.74
N LEU A 78 -2.07 -10.92 2.75
CA LEU A 78 -2.30 -11.27 1.33
C LEU A 78 -1.30 -12.31 0.82
N ASP A 79 -0.03 -12.21 1.20
CA ASP A 79 0.99 -13.19 0.85
C ASP A 79 0.73 -14.56 1.54
N MET A 80 0.13 -14.57 2.73
CA MET A 80 -0.28 -15.81 3.39
C MET A 80 -1.52 -16.42 2.72
N GLU A 81 -2.52 -15.60 2.38
CA GLU A 81 -3.74 -16.05 1.70
C GLU A 81 -3.44 -16.67 0.34
N LEU A 82 -2.53 -16.05 -0.43
CA LEU A 82 -2.07 -16.58 -1.72
C LEU A 82 -1.37 -17.94 -1.58
N ARG A 83 -0.68 -18.17 -0.46
CA ARG A 83 -0.02 -19.45 -0.15
C ARG A 83 -1.01 -20.51 0.33
N ALA A 84 -2.03 -20.11 1.10
CA ALA A 84 -3.06 -21.01 1.61
C ALA A 84 -4.02 -21.49 0.50
N HIS A 85 -4.30 -20.64 -0.48
CA HIS A 85 -5.21 -20.94 -1.59
C HIS A 85 -4.50 -20.79 -2.95
N PRO A 86 -3.58 -21.71 -3.29
CA PRO A 86 -2.90 -21.67 -4.57
C PRO A 86 -3.93 -21.85 -5.69
N SER A 87 -4.04 -20.85 -6.57
CA SER A 87 -4.89 -20.96 -7.76
C SER A 87 -4.47 -22.19 -8.58
N ALA A 88 -5.39 -22.84 -9.31
CA ALA A 88 -5.06 -23.99 -10.16
C ALA A 88 -3.88 -23.70 -11.13
N THR A 89 -3.75 -22.44 -11.56
CA THR A 89 -2.66 -21.92 -12.40
C THR A 89 -1.30 -21.80 -11.68
N GLN A 90 -1.27 -21.67 -10.35
CA GLN A 90 -0.04 -21.63 -9.55
C GLN A 90 0.48 -23.04 -9.20
N ARG A 91 -0.39 -24.05 -9.23
CA ARG A 91 -0.05 -25.43 -8.85
C ARG A 91 1.03 -26.06 -9.75
N ASN A 92 1.14 -25.59 -11.00
CA ASN A 92 2.14 -26.04 -11.97
C ASN A 92 3.34 -25.09 -12.13
N ARG A 93 3.42 -23.99 -11.37
CA ARG A 93 4.58 -23.07 -11.46
C ARG A 93 5.66 -23.49 -10.46
N PRO A 94 6.92 -23.67 -10.89
CA PRO A 94 8.02 -23.92 -9.96
C PRO A 94 8.09 -22.78 -8.94
N TYR A 95 8.28 -23.15 -7.68
CA TYR A 95 8.17 -22.37 -6.44
C TYR A 95 8.98 -21.06 -6.39
N SER A 96 9.82 -20.76 -7.39
CA SER A 96 10.92 -19.81 -7.24
C SER A 96 10.69 -18.38 -7.80
N THR A 97 9.65 -18.11 -8.61
CA THR A 97 9.57 -16.82 -9.35
C THR A 97 8.40 -15.90 -9.04
N THR A 98 7.55 -16.19 -8.04
CA THR A 98 6.41 -15.30 -7.74
C THR A 98 6.81 -14.20 -6.76
N THR A 99 7.07 -12.99 -7.25
CA THR A 99 7.30 -11.79 -6.41
C THR A 99 6.14 -11.59 -5.44
N THR A 100 6.42 -11.58 -4.14
CA THR A 100 5.44 -11.37 -3.07
C THR A 100 5.01 -9.90 -2.98
N TYR A 101 3.87 -9.63 -2.33
CA TYR A 101 3.44 -8.26 -2.08
C TYR A 101 4.46 -7.49 -1.23
N LEU A 102 5.03 -8.13 -0.21
CA LEU A 102 6.07 -7.52 0.62
C LEU A 102 7.37 -7.23 -0.14
N SER A 103 7.86 -8.16 -0.95
CA SER A 103 9.09 -7.94 -1.74
C SER A 103 8.92 -6.79 -2.73
N LEU A 104 7.77 -6.73 -3.41
CA LEU A 104 7.43 -5.64 -4.33
C LEU A 104 7.32 -4.28 -3.61
N TRP A 105 6.76 -4.26 -2.40
CA TRP A 105 6.68 -3.05 -1.55
C TRP A 105 8.06 -2.51 -1.18
N PHE A 106 8.96 -3.37 -0.69
CA PHE A 106 10.31 -2.97 -0.33
C PHE A 106 11.11 -2.49 -1.55
N GLU A 107 11.00 -3.19 -2.68
CA GLU A 107 11.74 -2.85 -3.89
C GLU A 107 11.27 -1.52 -4.51
N LYS A 108 9.95 -1.31 -4.63
CA LYS A 108 9.39 -0.21 -5.42
C LYS A 108 9.05 1.04 -4.62
N ILE A 109 8.85 0.94 -3.31
CA ILE A 109 8.24 2.02 -2.51
C ILE A 109 9.08 2.41 -1.31
N GLN A 110 9.67 1.45 -0.59
CA GLN A 110 10.40 1.74 0.66
C GLN A 110 11.93 1.72 0.55
N GLY A 111 12.47 1.43 -0.63
CA GLY A 111 13.92 1.36 -0.91
C GLY A 111 14.58 2.70 -1.17
#